data_AF-A0A934S842-F1
#
_entry.id   AF-A0A934S842-F1
#
_cell.length_a   1.000
_cell.length_b   1.000
_cell.length_c   1.000
_cell.angle_alpha   90.00
_cell.angle_beta   90.00
_cell.angle_gamma   90.00
#
_symmetry.space_group_name_H-M   'P 1'
#
loop_
_entity.id
_entity.type
_entity.pdbx_description
1 polymer ?
#
loop_
_entity_poly.entity_id
_entity_poly.type
_entity_poly.pdbx_seq_one_letter_code
_entity_poly.pdbx_strand_id
1 'polypeptide(L)'
;MSSCCNHPKNDQPMPLGYRVSHWILGLPLKWLGISCRDFALLASLEMDRKLTRAEKFRMRFHGAICQFCRELPEQFNQLRQLARNADLLGELAADLKMSEEAKERILREMRREPF
;
A
#
# COMPACT_ATOMS: atom_id res chain seq x y z
N MET A 1 -20.33 20.93 10.86
CA MET A 1 -20.82 19.55 11.12
C MET A 1 -20.41 18.69 9.93
N SER A 2 -19.74 17.60 10.22
CA SER A 2 -18.90 16.80 9.33
C SER A 2 -19.67 16.19 8.14
N SER A 3 -19.17 16.43 6.93
CA SER A 3 -19.56 15.66 5.74
C SER A 3 -18.58 14.49 5.61
N CYS A 4 -18.97 13.35 6.16
CA CYS A 4 -18.19 12.11 6.08
C CYS A 4 -18.27 11.54 4.66
N CYS A 5 -17.15 11.64 3.94
CA CYS A 5 -16.70 10.82 2.81
C CYS A 5 -17.78 10.02 2.07
N ASN A 6 -18.25 10.57 0.95
CA ASN A 6 -18.95 9.83 -0.08
C ASN A 6 -17.93 8.95 -0.83
N HIS A 7 -17.71 7.71 -0.38
CA HIS A 7 -16.85 6.75 -1.09
C HIS A 7 -17.61 6.23 -2.33
N PRO A 8 -17.12 6.47 -3.56
CA PRO A 8 -17.71 5.84 -4.73
C PRO A 8 -17.56 4.32 -4.58
N LYS A 9 -18.67 3.59 -4.73
CA LYS A 9 -18.59 2.13 -4.88
C LYS A 9 -17.73 1.88 -6.11
N ASN A 10 -16.61 1.21 -5.91
CA ASN A 10 -15.69 0.90 -7.00
C ASN A 10 -16.38 -0.12 -7.93
N ASP A 11 -16.99 0.38 -8.99
CA ASP A 11 -17.66 -0.40 -10.04
C ASP A 11 -16.65 -1.05 -11.01
N GLN A 12 -15.36 -1.14 -10.64
CA GLN A 12 -14.37 -1.85 -11.45
C GLN A 12 -14.79 -3.31 -11.61
N PRO A 13 -15.07 -3.78 -12.84
CA PRO A 13 -15.37 -5.17 -13.08
C PRO A 13 -14.14 -5.99 -12.70
N MET A 14 -14.37 -6.96 -11.84
CA MET A 14 -13.38 -7.95 -11.45
C MET A 14 -12.71 -8.55 -12.71
N PRO A 15 -11.37 -8.58 -12.78
CA PRO A 15 -10.65 -8.94 -14.01
C PRO A 15 -11.06 -10.32 -14.53
N LEU A 16 -11.23 -10.47 -15.85
CA LEU A 16 -11.80 -11.67 -16.49
C LEU A 16 -11.13 -12.99 -16.09
N GLY A 17 -9.84 -12.98 -15.73
CA GLY A 17 -9.12 -14.17 -15.23
C GLY A 17 -9.62 -14.70 -13.87
N TYR A 18 -10.29 -13.87 -13.07
CA TYR A 18 -10.92 -14.27 -11.80
C TYR A 18 -12.18 -15.13 -12.03
N ARG A 19 -12.97 -14.84 -13.07
CA ARG A 19 -14.21 -15.57 -13.35
C ARG A 19 -13.96 -17.03 -13.72
N VAL A 20 -12.85 -17.32 -14.42
CA VAL A 20 -12.52 -18.68 -14.86
C VAL A 20 -11.97 -19.52 -13.69
N SER A 21 -11.08 -18.94 -12.88
CA SER A 21 -10.52 -19.60 -11.70
C SER A 21 -11.58 -19.86 -10.62
N HIS A 22 -12.52 -18.94 -10.42
CA HIS A 22 -13.61 -19.14 -9.45
C HIS A 22 -14.72 -20.09 -9.96
N TRP A 23 -14.98 -20.17 -11.27
CA TRP A 23 -15.96 -21.11 -11.84
C TRP A 23 -15.45 -22.56 -11.86
N ILE A 24 -14.14 -22.77 -12.06
CA ILE A 24 -13.53 -24.11 -12.09
C ILE A 24 -13.07 -24.58 -10.70
N LEU A 25 -12.62 -23.68 -9.81
CA LEU A 25 -12.03 -24.03 -8.51
C LEU A 25 -12.82 -23.50 -7.29
N GLY A 26 -13.92 -22.77 -7.48
CA GLY A 26 -14.65 -22.12 -6.37
C GLY A 26 -15.28 -23.07 -5.35
N LEU A 27 -15.66 -24.28 -5.77
CA LEU A 27 -16.19 -25.33 -4.89
C LEU A 27 -15.10 -25.99 -4.01
N PRO A 28 -13.94 -26.42 -4.55
CA PRO A 28 -12.85 -26.93 -3.72
C PRO A 28 -12.16 -25.86 -2.86
N LEU A 29 -12.05 -24.59 -3.30
CA LEU A 29 -11.45 -23.51 -2.50
C LEU A 29 -12.22 -23.21 -1.22
N LYS A 30 -13.56 -23.29 -1.26
CA LYS A 30 -14.42 -23.07 -0.08
C LYS A 30 -14.24 -24.15 0.99
N TRP A 31 -13.77 -25.34 0.59
CA TRP A 31 -13.50 -26.48 1.48
C TRP A 31 -12.13 -26.42 2.17
N LEU A 32 -11.23 -25.53 1.74
CA LEU A 32 -9.83 -25.47 2.21
C LEU A 32 -9.56 -24.44 3.31
N GLY A 33 -10.60 -23.91 3.96
CA GLY A 33 -10.51 -23.26 5.27
C GLY A 33 -9.91 -21.84 5.30
N ILE A 34 -9.62 -21.22 4.15
CA ILE A 34 -9.24 -19.80 4.05
C ILE A 34 -9.87 -19.14 2.83
N SER A 35 -10.51 -17.99 3.05
CA SER A 35 -11.00 -17.11 1.99
C SER A 35 -9.92 -16.11 1.52
N CYS A 36 -10.10 -15.53 0.33
CA CYS A 36 -9.21 -14.45 -0.15
C CYS A 36 -9.18 -13.26 0.83
N ARG A 37 -10.28 -13.02 1.56
CA ARG A 37 -10.35 -11.97 2.59
C ARG A 37 -9.43 -12.30 3.76
N ASP A 38 -9.45 -13.54 4.24
CA ASP A 38 -8.56 -13.99 5.33
C ASP A 38 -7.09 -13.93 4.90
N PHE A 39 -6.81 -14.28 3.64
CA PHE A 39 -5.48 -14.11 3.06
C PHE A 39 -5.05 -12.64 3.09
N ALA A 40 -5.89 -11.73 2.59
CA ALA A 40 -5.58 -10.30 2.59
C ALA A 40 -5.36 -9.74 4.00
N LEU A 41 -6.14 -10.21 4.98
CA LEU A 41 -5.95 -9.88 6.38
C LEU A 41 -4.60 -10.38 6.90
N LEU A 42 -4.23 -11.63 6.63
CA LEU A 42 -2.93 -12.19 7.01
C LEU A 42 -1.76 -11.44 6.33
N ALA A 43 -1.91 -11.10 5.05
CA ALA A 43 -0.91 -10.33 4.31
C ALA A 43 -0.72 -8.93 4.92
N SER A 44 -1.81 -8.26 5.33
CA SER A 44 -1.73 -6.99 6.05
C SER A 44 -1.05 -7.16 7.41
N LEU A 45 -1.42 -8.19 8.17
CA LEU A 45 -0.82 -8.46 9.48
C LEU A 45 0.68 -8.78 9.37
N GLU A 46 1.14 -9.39 8.27
CA GLU A 46 2.57 -9.62 8.03
C GLU A 46 3.38 -8.33 7.90
N MET A 47 2.75 -7.24 7.46
CA MET A 47 3.38 -5.93 7.33
C MET A 47 3.67 -5.30 8.70
N ASP A 48 2.79 -5.56 9.67
CA ASP A 48 2.83 -5.02 11.03
C ASP A 48 3.58 -5.93 12.01
N ARG A 49 3.41 -7.25 11.88
CA ARG A 49 4.01 -8.25 12.76
C ARG A 49 4.48 -9.48 12.00
N LYS A 50 5.36 -10.27 12.62
CA LYS A 50 5.69 -11.60 12.09
C LYS A 50 4.47 -12.53 12.23
N LEU A 51 4.12 -13.18 11.12
CA LEU A 51 3.13 -14.25 11.14
C LEU A 51 3.66 -15.50 11.86
N THR A 52 2.78 -16.19 12.58
CA THR A 52 3.05 -17.51 13.16
C THR A 52 3.23 -18.56 12.06
N ARG A 53 3.83 -19.70 12.39
CA ARG A 53 4.05 -20.80 11.42
C ARG A 53 2.74 -21.31 10.82
N ALA A 54 1.68 -21.41 11.62
CA ALA A 54 0.35 -21.82 11.17
C ALA A 54 -0.29 -20.80 10.23
N GLU A 55 -0.15 -19.50 10.51
CA GLU A 55 -0.59 -18.42 9.61
C GLU A 55 0.16 -18.42 8.29
N LYS A 56 1.49 -18.59 8.32
CA LYS A 56 2.31 -18.68 7.10
C LYS A 56 1.94 -19.88 6.24
N PHE A 57 1.70 -21.03 6.85
CA PHE A 57 1.28 -22.23 6.13
C PHE A 57 -0.06 -22.00 5.42
N ARG A 58 -1.02 -21.48 6.17
CA ARG A 58 -2.35 -21.09 5.70
C ARG A 58 -2.31 -20.10 4.52
N MET A 59 -1.48 -19.07 4.64
CA MET A 59 -1.26 -18.08 3.59
C MET A 59 -0.63 -18.74 2.35
N ARG A 60 0.45 -19.51 2.51
CA ARG A 60 1.12 -20.22 1.39
C ARG A 60 0.19 -21.15 0.63
N PHE A 61 -0.65 -21.89 1.35
CA PHE A 61 -1.57 -22.84 0.75
C PHE A 61 -2.57 -22.13 -0.18
N HIS A 62 -3.23 -21.07 0.31
CA HIS A 62 -4.19 -20.33 -0.51
C HIS A 62 -3.51 -19.54 -1.65
N GLY A 63 -2.31 -19.00 -1.41
CA GLY A 63 -1.52 -18.33 -2.45
C GLY A 63 -1.02 -19.26 -3.56
N ALA A 64 -0.91 -20.57 -3.32
CA ALA A 64 -0.53 -21.54 -4.35
C ALA A 64 -1.65 -21.77 -5.38
N ILE A 65 -2.91 -21.59 -4.98
CA ILE A 65 -4.10 -21.88 -5.81
C ILE A 65 -4.79 -20.60 -6.33
N CYS A 66 -4.56 -19.45 -5.69
CA CYS A 66 -5.12 -18.17 -6.07
C CYS A 66 -4.03 -17.22 -6.55
N GLN A 67 -3.99 -16.93 -7.84
CA GLN A 67 -3.01 -16.03 -8.43
C GLN A 67 -3.06 -14.61 -7.81
N PHE A 68 -4.24 -14.06 -7.58
CA PHE A 68 -4.39 -12.74 -6.97
C PHE A 68 -3.79 -12.67 -5.56
N CYS A 69 -4.06 -13.69 -4.74
CA CYS A 69 -3.49 -13.76 -3.40
C CYS A 69 -1.98 -13.99 -3.45
N ARG A 70 -1.47 -14.70 -4.46
CA ARG A 70 -0.02 -14.89 -4.64
C ARG A 70 0.73 -13.57 -4.83
N GLU A 71 0.15 -12.63 -5.56
CA GLU A 71 0.76 -11.35 -5.91
C GLU A 71 0.56 -10.26 -4.84
N LEU A 72 -0.47 -10.40 -4.00
CA LEU A 72 -0.85 -9.38 -3.01
C LEU A 72 0.27 -8.96 -2.03
N PRO A 73 1.09 -9.86 -1.46
CA PRO A 73 2.16 -9.45 -0.55
C PRO A 73 3.20 -8.54 -1.23
N GLU A 74 3.48 -8.78 -2.51
CA GLU A 74 4.41 -7.96 -3.28
C GLU A 74 3.81 -6.56 -3.53
N GLN A 75 2.52 -6.48 -3.84
CA GLN A 75 1.81 -5.21 -3.97
C GLN A 75 1.85 -4.39 -2.67
N PHE A 76 1.69 -5.04 -1.51
CA PHE A 76 1.81 -4.37 -0.21
C PHE A 76 3.24 -3.86 0.06
N ASN A 77 4.26 -4.63 -0.31
CA ASN A 77 5.65 -4.17 -0.20
C ASN A 77 5.92 -2.96 -1.09
N GLN A 78 5.42 -2.95 -2.32
CA GLN A 78 5.53 -1.81 -3.22
C GLN A 78 4.83 -0.57 -2.65
N LEU A 79 3.62 -0.72 -2.12
CA LEU A 79 2.90 0.37 -1.45
C LEU A 79 3.69 0.92 -0.25
N ARG A 80 4.29 0.04 0.57
CA ARG A 80 5.13 0.46 1.71
C ARG A 80 6.37 1.24 1.26
N GLN A 81 7.01 0.81 0.17
CA GLN A 81 8.18 1.50 -0.38
C GLN A 81 7.79 2.88 -0.91
N LEU A 82 6.69 2.97 -1.65
CA LEU A 82 6.17 4.24 -2.15
C LEU A 82 5.82 5.21 -1.00
N ALA A 83 5.16 4.72 0.05
CA ALA A 83 4.84 5.52 1.23
C ALA A 83 6.10 6.06 1.91
N ARG A 84 7.11 5.20 2.14
CA ARG A 84 8.39 5.62 2.73
C ARG A 84 9.13 6.64 1.87
N ASN A 85 9.13 6.44 0.55
CA ASN A 85 9.78 7.38 -0.36
C ASN A 85 9.05 8.73 -0.38
N ALA A 86 7.71 8.74 -0.28
CA ALA A 86 6.93 9.96 -0.15
C ALA A 86 7.25 10.71 1.16
N ASP A 87 7.40 10.00 2.28
CA ASP A 87 7.79 10.61 3.56
C ASP A 87 9.20 11.22 3.47
N LEU A 88 10.17 10.48 2.93
CA LEU A 88 11.55 10.97 2.72
C LEU A 88 11.61 12.18 1.79
N LEU A 89 10.82 12.18 0.71
CA LEU A 89 10.69 13.33 -0.18
C LEU A 89 10.07 14.52 0.55
N GLY A 90 9.08 14.30 1.42
CA GLY A 90 8.48 15.31 2.26
C GLY A 90 9.46 15.92 3.25
N GLU A 91 10.28 15.09 3.91
CA GLU A 91 11.30 15.52 4.86
C GLU A 91 12.43 16.27 4.16
N LEU A 92 12.95 15.77 3.03
CA LEU A 92 13.92 16.49 2.22
C LEU A 92 13.36 17.82 1.69
N ALA A 93 12.11 17.83 1.26
CA ALA A 93 11.44 19.06 0.84
C ALA A 93 11.25 20.04 2.00
N ALA A 94 11.06 19.56 3.24
CA ALA A 94 10.99 20.37 4.45
C ALA A 94 12.36 20.92 4.86
N ASP A 95 13.42 20.13 4.72
CA ASP A 95 14.81 20.54 4.94
C ASP A 95 15.28 21.56 3.90
N LEU A 96 14.94 21.36 2.62
CA LEU A 96 15.13 22.38 1.57
C LEU A 96 14.26 23.63 1.81
N LYS A 97 13.16 23.47 2.56
CA LYS A 97 12.32 24.59 3.02
C LYS A 97 12.94 25.35 4.18
N MET A 98 14.07 24.91 4.76
CA MET A 98 14.93 25.72 5.62
C MET A 98 16.00 26.45 4.78
N SER A 99 15.92 27.78 4.65
CA SER A 99 14.77 28.61 4.97
C SER A 99 14.61 29.74 3.98
N GLU A 100 13.35 30.05 3.66
CA GLU A 100 13.00 31.34 3.08
C GLU A 100 13.57 32.49 3.94
N GLU A 101 13.75 32.30 5.26
CA GLU A 101 14.46 33.22 6.15
C GLU A 101 15.98 33.32 5.84
N ALA A 102 16.65 32.23 5.46
CA ALA A 102 18.03 32.22 4.98
C ALA A 102 18.13 32.85 3.58
N LYS A 103 17.13 32.62 2.73
CA LYS A 103 16.99 33.22 1.39
C LYS A 103 16.74 34.73 1.49
N GLU A 104 15.88 35.16 2.39
CA GLU A 104 15.61 36.57 2.69
C GLU A 104 16.82 37.25 3.31
N ARG A 105 17.59 36.56 4.16
CA ARG A 105 18.84 37.08 4.71
C ARG A 105 19.87 37.33 3.61
N ILE A 106 20.03 36.42 2.65
CA ILE A 106 20.90 36.61 1.47
C ILE A 106 20.40 37.77 0.60
N LEU A 107 19.10 37.80 0.28
CA LEU A 107 18.51 38.85 -0.55
C LEU A 107 18.56 40.23 0.12
N ARG A 108 18.53 40.29 1.46
CA ARG A 108 18.68 41.54 2.22
C ARG A 108 20.10 42.08 2.13
N GLU A 109 21.11 41.23 2.24
CA GLU A 109 22.52 41.65 2.06
C GLU A 109 22.80 42.06 0.61
N MET A 110 22.30 41.31 -0.39
CA MET A 110 22.45 41.69 -1.81
C MET A 110 21.81 43.04 -2.17
N ARG A 111 20.77 43.46 -1.45
CA ARG A 111 20.11 44.76 -1.65
C ARG A 111 20.83 45.92 -0.94
N ARG A 112 21.77 45.60 -0.05
CA ARG A 112 22.47 46.57 0.81
C ARG A 112 23.76 47.11 0.19
N GLU A 113 24.30 46.43 -0.82
CA GLU A 113 25.44 46.89 -1.64
C GLU A 113 24.91 47.53 -2.94
N PRO A 114 24.66 48.85 -2.97
CA PRO A 114 24.49 49.55 -4.24
C PRO A 114 25.84 49.60 -4.95
N PHE A 115 25.85 49.17 -6.22
CA PHE A 115 26.95 49.41 -7.15
C PHE A 115 27.14 50.91 -7.41
#